data_AF-A0A8T0GIY7-F1
#
_entry.id   AF-A0A8T0GIY7-F1
#
_cell.length_a   1.000
_cell.length_b   1.000
_cell.length_c   1.000
_cell.angle_alpha   90.00
_cell.angle_beta   90.00
_cell.angle_gamma   90.00
#
_symmetry.space_group_name_H-M   'P 1'
#
loop_
_entity.id
_entity.type
_entity.pdbx_description
1 polymer ?
#
loop_
_entity_poly.entity_id
_entity_poly.type
_entity_poly.pdbx_seq_one_letter_code
_entity_poly.pdbx_strand_id
1 'polypeptide(L)'
;MRSPSTEPSAHKTNLIRDYLEHVNSQPAPPRRWPREVWVKYADKLEDFKDGNNNREALLCLNEMVTDALSHGLDCLQYMASLQDPANLRFCAIPQITALGTLAMCYNNVEVFRGSVRLRKGLTAKILDVKTMPDVYGAFSDFTGLLCDKIGFVLVTLPYTMSQMGFAWGSAASVLYGLIGSWCVYLLVWLYLEFKSRVDLQGKVRPENYIVQYHEVIGELTGRGGRKITYFYIILTLFMASIICVVAS
;
A
#
# COMPACT_ATOMS: atom_id res chain seq x y z
N MET A 1 0.30 30.31 -1.45
CA MET A 1 0.41 28.99 -0.80
C MET A 1 -0.07 27.96 -1.81
N ARG A 2 0.86 27.18 -2.37
CA ARG A 2 0.56 26.16 -3.40
C ARG A 2 0.39 24.83 -2.67
N SER A 3 -0.67 24.08 -2.96
CA SER A 3 -0.94 22.79 -2.30
C SER A 3 0.20 21.79 -2.58
N PRO A 4 0.57 20.92 -1.62
CA PRO A 4 1.66 19.94 -1.78
C PRO A 4 1.43 18.92 -2.91
N SER A 5 0.22 18.88 -3.48
CA SER A 5 -0.20 17.97 -4.56
C SER A 5 0.12 18.45 -5.98
N THR A 6 0.70 19.64 -6.18
CA THR A 6 0.83 20.27 -7.51
C THR A 6 2.27 20.51 -7.97
N GLU A 7 3.26 19.89 -7.32
CA GLU A 7 4.64 19.97 -7.79
C GLU A 7 4.88 18.99 -8.94
N PRO A 8 5.48 19.43 -10.06
CA PRO A 8 5.82 18.53 -11.17
C PRO A 8 6.64 17.35 -10.66
N SER A 9 6.37 16.14 -11.15
CA SER A 9 7.12 14.92 -10.83
C SER A 9 8.65 15.12 -10.93
N ALA A 10 9.12 15.85 -11.93
CA ALA A 10 10.53 16.22 -12.11
C ALA A 10 11.09 17.04 -10.93
N HIS A 11 10.28 17.90 -10.31
CA HIS A 11 10.66 18.64 -9.11
C HIS A 11 10.78 17.69 -7.90
N LYS A 12 9.79 16.81 -7.71
CA LYS A 12 9.82 15.78 -6.66
C LYS A 12 11.03 14.84 -6.80
N THR A 13 11.42 14.50 -8.02
CA THR A 13 12.64 13.70 -8.26
C THR A 13 13.92 14.43 -7.89
N ASN A 14 14.05 15.71 -8.25
CA ASN A 14 15.21 16.50 -7.85
C ASN A 14 15.28 16.63 -6.33
N LEU A 15 14.12 16.73 -5.66
CA LEU A 15 14.02 16.77 -4.20
C LEU A 15 14.49 15.48 -3.51
N ILE A 16 14.20 14.31 -4.11
CA ILE A 16 14.67 13.01 -3.61
C ILE A 16 16.16 12.79 -3.90
N ARG A 17 16.61 13.13 -5.11
CA ARG A 17 18.02 12.95 -5.54
C ARG A 17 18.98 13.86 -4.78
N ASP A 18 18.59 15.12 -4.55
CA ASP A 18 19.47 16.15 -4.01
C ASP A 18 19.47 16.17 -2.47
N TYR A 19 19.03 15.08 -1.83
CA TYR A 19 18.98 14.92 -0.38
C TYR A 19 20.32 15.25 0.30
N LEU A 20 21.44 14.67 -0.16
CA LEU A 20 22.76 14.90 0.45
C LEU A 20 23.28 16.32 0.25
N GLU A 21 23.06 16.90 -0.94
CA GLU A 21 23.45 18.28 -1.22
C GLU A 21 22.66 19.25 -0.32
N HIS A 22 21.43 18.88 0.04
CA HIS A 22 20.59 19.65 0.95
C HIS A 22 20.97 19.52 2.43
N VAL A 23 21.27 18.30 2.93
CA VAL A 23 21.69 18.12 4.33
C VAL A 23 23.12 18.61 4.57
N ASN A 24 23.98 18.64 3.54
CA ASN A 24 25.37 19.10 3.66
C ASN A 24 25.57 20.58 3.31
N SER A 25 24.56 21.31 2.83
CA SER A 25 24.71 22.73 2.46
C SER A 25 24.64 23.65 3.68
N GLN A 26 25.55 24.64 3.73
CA GLN A 26 25.52 25.72 4.70
C GLN A 26 25.33 27.07 3.98
N PRO A 27 24.39 27.94 4.43
CA PRO A 27 23.45 27.71 5.53
C PRO A 27 22.37 26.67 5.16
N ALA A 28 21.91 25.92 6.16
CA ALA A 28 20.95 24.83 5.98
C ALA A 28 19.67 25.39 5.29
N PRO A 29 19.37 25.00 4.05
CA PRO A 29 18.18 25.49 3.37
C PRO A 29 16.94 24.88 4.03
N PRO A 30 15.75 25.50 3.88
CA PRO A 30 14.51 24.94 4.44
C PRO A 30 14.31 23.50 3.97
N ARG A 31 14.08 22.59 4.94
CA ARG A 31 13.94 21.14 4.73
C ARG A 31 13.00 20.86 3.57
N ARG A 32 13.55 20.33 2.48
CA ARG A 32 12.79 20.01 1.26
C ARG A 32 11.91 18.77 1.45
N TRP A 33 12.32 17.80 2.25
CA TRP A 33 11.53 16.58 2.48
C TRP A 33 10.33 16.86 3.40
N PRO A 34 9.11 16.43 3.02
CA PRO A 34 7.90 16.69 3.78
C PRO A 34 7.97 16.03 5.15
N ARG A 35 7.79 16.83 6.21
CA ARG A 35 7.84 16.38 7.61
C ARG A 35 6.89 15.23 7.89
N GLU A 36 5.73 15.23 7.24
CA GLU A 36 4.70 14.21 7.39
C GLU A 36 5.19 12.80 7.03
N VAL A 37 6.15 12.68 6.11
CA VAL A 37 6.66 11.39 5.65
C VAL A 37 7.82 10.92 6.53
N TRP A 38 8.85 11.75 6.72
CA TRP A 38 10.07 11.30 7.42
C TRP A 38 9.92 11.18 8.94
N VAL A 39 8.99 11.92 9.57
CA VAL A 39 8.78 11.83 11.02
C VAL A 39 8.27 10.45 11.47
N LYS A 40 7.75 9.64 10.54
CA LYS A 40 7.33 8.26 10.82
C LYS A 40 8.52 7.32 11.02
N TYR A 41 9.70 7.71 10.54
CA TYR A 41 10.89 6.85 10.40
C TYR A 41 12.12 7.40 11.12
N ALA A 42 12.12 8.66 11.57
CA ALA A 42 13.20 9.23 12.38
C ALA A 42 12.74 10.49 13.11
N ASP A 43 13.37 10.75 14.26
CA ASP A 43 13.18 12.00 15.02
C ASP A 43 13.82 13.19 14.30
N LYS A 44 14.97 12.99 13.65
CA LYS A 44 15.64 13.99 12.84
C LYS A 44 16.02 13.44 11.47
N LEU A 45 15.89 14.28 10.46
CA LEU A 45 16.26 13.93 9.08
C LEU A 45 17.77 13.58 8.96
N GLU A 46 18.62 14.17 9.80
CA GLU A 46 20.06 13.92 9.82
C GLU A 46 20.41 12.48 10.22
N ASP A 47 19.54 11.82 11.00
CA ASP A 47 19.76 10.47 11.51
C ASP A 47 19.81 9.42 10.39
N PHE A 48 19.30 9.74 9.19
CA PHE A 48 19.40 8.88 8.02
C PHE A 48 20.80 8.79 7.41
N LYS A 49 21.74 9.64 7.84
CA LYS A 49 23.17 9.50 7.46
C LYS A 49 23.85 8.38 8.24
N ASP A 50 23.34 8.05 9.43
CA ASP A 50 23.96 7.08 10.30
C ASP A 50 23.64 5.65 9.84
N GLY A 51 24.69 4.84 9.71
CA GLY A 51 24.58 3.47 9.21
C GLY A 51 23.66 2.56 10.04
N ASN A 52 23.36 2.93 11.28
CA ASN A 52 22.46 2.18 12.17
C ASN A 52 20.99 2.30 11.75
N ASN A 53 20.60 3.41 11.10
CA ASN A 53 19.21 3.68 10.73
C ASN A 53 18.93 3.41 9.24
N ASN A 54 19.81 2.67 8.54
CA ASN A 54 19.66 2.37 7.12
C ASN A 54 18.30 1.77 6.75
N ARG A 55 17.73 0.92 7.62
CA ARG A 55 16.44 0.27 7.35
C ARG A 55 15.30 1.29 7.31
N GLU A 56 15.22 2.16 8.30
CA GLU A 56 14.16 3.17 8.40
C GLU A 56 14.35 4.28 7.36
N ALA A 57 15.60 4.65 7.08
CA ALA A 57 15.97 5.55 5.99
C ALA A 57 15.49 5.03 4.63
N LEU A 58 15.72 3.75 4.34
CA LEU A 58 15.25 3.11 3.10
C LEU A 58 13.73 3.07 3.00
N LEU A 59 13.01 2.80 4.10
CA LEU A 59 11.55 2.80 4.10
C LEU A 59 11.01 4.20 3.79
N CYS A 60 11.55 5.23 4.44
CA CYS A 60 11.22 6.62 4.15
C CYS A 60 11.50 6.98 2.68
N LEU A 61 12.65 6.56 2.14
CA LEU A 61 13.02 6.79 0.74
C LEU A 61 12.04 6.12 -0.22
N ASN A 62 11.64 4.88 0.06
CA ASN A 62 10.70 4.14 -0.78
C ASN A 62 9.30 4.76 -0.75
N GLU A 63 8.83 5.27 0.40
CA GLU A 63 7.58 6.02 0.48
C GLU A 63 7.63 7.30 -0.38
N MET A 64 8.72 8.06 -0.27
CA MET A 64 8.96 9.27 -1.08
C MET A 64 9.00 8.98 -2.59
N VAL A 65 9.70 7.91 -3.00
CA VAL A 65 9.78 7.51 -4.41
C VAL A 65 8.41 7.05 -4.91
N THR A 66 7.64 6.30 -4.11
CA THR A 66 6.29 5.86 -4.47
C THR A 66 5.34 7.05 -4.67
N ASP A 67 5.39 8.06 -3.80
CA ASP A 67 4.63 9.30 -3.97
C ASP A 67 5.01 10.02 -5.27
N ALA A 68 6.30 10.13 -5.57
CA ALA A 68 6.76 10.74 -6.83
C ALA A 68 6.33 9.96 -8.08
N LEU A 69 6.32 8.62 -8.02
CA LEU A 69 5.89 7.76 -9.11
C LEU A 69 4.38 7.84 -9.38
N SER A 70 3.57 8.17 -8.37
CA SER A 70 2.11 8.31 -8.53
C SER A 70 1.72 9.36 -9.59
N HIS A 71 2.54 10.40 -9.76
CA HIS A 71 2.36 11.44 -10.77
C HIS A 71 2.92 11.09 -12.16
N GLY A 72 3.56 9.93 -12.31
CA GLY A 72 4.18 9.50 -13.57
C GLY A 72 3.17 9.35 -14.71
N LEU A 73 1.98 8.86 -14.39
CA LEU A 73 0.90 8.66 -15.37
C LEU A 73 0.37 10.00 -15.92
N ASP A 74 0.12 10.97 -15.03
CA ASP A 74 -0.33 12.31 -15.42
C ASP A 74 0.68 13.00 -16.35
N CYS A 75 1.97 12.80 -16.09
CA CYS A 75 3.03 13.33 -16.94
C CYS A 75 3.04 12.68 -18.33
N LEU A 76 2.79 11.37 -18.41
CA LEU A 76 2.68 10.64 -19.66
C LEU A 76 1.49 11.12 -20.49
N GLN A 77 0.33 11.31 -19.84
CA GLN A 77 -0.88 11.84 -20.47
C GLN A 77 -0.66 13.27 -20.99
N TYR A 78 0.02 14.12 -20.21
CA TYR A 78 0.38 15.47 -20.65
C TYR A 78 1.27 15.43 -21.90
N MET A 79 2.32 14.60 -21.93
CA MET A 79 3.19 14.48 -23.10
C MET A 79 2.46 13.92 -24.33
N ALA A 80 1.51 13.00 -24.14
CA ALA A 80 0.68 12.48 -25.22
C ALA A 80 -0.19 13.55 -25.88
N SER A 81 -0.53 14.63 -25.16
CA SER A 81 -1.31 15.75 -25.69
C SER A 81 -0.50 16.76 -26.50
N LEU A 82 0.84 16.66 -26.48
CA LEU A 82 1.73 17.58 -27.19
C LEU A 82 1.84 17.21 -28.68
N GLN A 83 1.47 18.14 -29.55
CA GLN A 83 1.52 17.96 -31.00
C GLN A 83 2.88 18.35 -31.61
N ASP A 84 3.58 19.32 -31.01
CA ASP A 84 4.86 19.82 -31.52
C ASP A 84 6.03 18.93 -31.04
N PRO A 85 6.79 18.29 -31.95
CA PRO A 85 7.94 17.47 -31.61
C PRO A 85 9.01 18.19 -30.79
N ALA A 86 9.20 19.50 -30.96
CA ALA A 86 10.19 20.26 -30.19
C ALA A 86 9.77 20.40 -28.71
N ASN A 87 8.49 20.74 -28.49
CA ASN A 87 7.90 20.83 -27.15
C ASN A 87 7.82 19.45 -26.48
N LEU A 88 7.50 18.40 -27.23
CA LEU A 88 7.55 17.03 -26.74
C LEU A 88 8.93 16.68 -26.21
N ARG A 89 9.99 16.92 -26.98
CA ARG A 89 11.37 16.61 -26.56
C ARG A 89 11.81 17.44 -25.35
N PHE A 90 11.45 18.72 -25.33
CA PHE A 90 11.76 19.61 -24.20
C PHE A 90 11.10 19.13 -22.90
N CYS A 91 9.87 18.62 -22.97
CA CYS A 91 9.17 18.07 -21.82
C CYS A 91 9.59 16.62 -21.49
N ALA A 92 9.82 15.77 -22.48
CA ALA A 92 10.05 14.34 -22.29
C ALA A 92 11.45 14.03 -21.74
N ILE A 93 12.48 14.73 -22.20
CA ILE A 93 13.86 14.46 -21.76
C ILE A 93 14.02 14.63 -20.24
N PRO A 94 13.59 15.74 -19.61
CA PRO A 94 13.65 15.87 -18.16
C PRO A 94 12.78 14.84 -17.41
N GLN A 95 11.61 14.49 -17.96
CA GLN A 95 10.67 13.56 -17.32
C GLN A 95 11.19 12.12 -17.32
N ILE A 96 11.72 11.64 -18.44
CA ILE A 96 12.34 10.32 -18.53
C ILE A 96 13.61 10.26 -17.67
N THR A 97 14.40 11.33 -17.66
CA THR A 97 15.60 11.43 -16.80
C THR A 97 15.22 11.38 -15.32
N ALA A 98 14.12 12.05 -14.95
CA ALA A 98 13.60 12.01 -13.60
C ALA A 98 13.16 10.58 -13.23
N LEU A 99 12.36 9.93 -14.06
CA LEU A 99 11.93 8.54 -13.85
C LEU A 99 13.13 7.58 -13.70
N GLY A 100 14.12 7.67 -14.58
CA GLY A 100 15.33 6.84 -14.50
C GLY A 100 16.15 7.11 -13.24
N THR A 101 16.17 8.35 -12.75
CA THR A 101 16.82 8.69 -11.48
C THR A 101 16.06 8.09 -10.29
N LEU A 102 14.74 8.21 -10.26
CA LEU A 102 13.89 7.57 -9.23
C LEU A 102 14.11 6.06 -9.18
N ALA A 103 14.20 5.41 -10.35
CA ALA A 103 14.50 3.99 -10.46
C ALA A 103 15.87 3.63 -9.86
N MET A 104 16.87 4.50 -9.96
CA MET A 104 18.18 4.30 -9.35
C MET A 104 18.20 4.58 -7.84
N CYS A 105 17.34 5.49 -7.36
CA CYS A 105 17.18 5.81 -5.95
C CYS A 105 16.36 4.75 -5.19
N TYR A 106 15.43 4.06 -5.85
CA TYR A 106 14.58 3.06 -5.20
C TYR A 106 15.40 1.94 -4.53
N ASN A 107 15.12 1.71 -3.25
CA ASN A 107 15.79 0.75 -2.38
C ASN A 107 17.34 0.85 -2.40
N ASN A 108 17.90 2.06 -2.41
CA ASN A 108 19.34 2.29 -2.50
C ASN A 108 19.88 3.16 -1.35
N VAL A 109 20.70 2.58 -0.48
CA VAL A 109 21.31 3.28 0.68
C VAL A 109 22.33 4.33 0.24
N GLU A 110 22.91 4.18 -0.96
CA GLU A 110 23.91 5.12 -1.47
C GLU A 110 23.32 6.52 -1.65
N VAL A 111 21.99 6.67 -1.74
CA VAL A 111 21.33 7.99 -1.73
C VAL A 111 21.65 8.81 -0.48
N PHE A 112 21.93 8.16 0.64
CA PHE A 112 22.29 8.79 1.92
C PHE A 112 23.80 8.99 2.11
N ARG A 113 24.63 8.43 1.23
CA ARG A 113 26.10 8.48 1.31
C ARG A 113 26.79 9.21 0.15
N GLY A 114 26.20 9.20 -1.03
CA GLY A 114 26.69 9.92 -2.21
C GLY A 114 25.59 10.31 -3.20
N SER A 115 25.97 11.03 -4.26
CA SER A 115 25.02 11.46 -5.30
C SER A 115 24.72 10.31 -6.27
N VAL A 116 23.46 9.90 -6.38
CA VAL A 116 23.03 8.92 -7.38
C VAL A 116 22.80 9.63 -8.72
N ARG A 117 23.51 9.21 -9.77
CA ARG A 117 23.41 9.77 -11.13
C ARG A 117 23.25 8.66 -12.17
N LEU A 118 22.50 8.95 -13.23
CA LEU A 118 22.37 8.07 -14.39
C LEU A 118 23.73 7.94 -15.11
N ARG A 119 24.04 6.72 -15.58
CA ARG A 119 25.24 6.48 -16.40
C ARG A 119 25.14 7.28 -17.71
N LYS A 120 26.26 7.82 -18.19
CA LYS A 120 26.32 8.63 -19.42
C LYS A 120 25.67 7.95 -20.63
N GLY A 121 25.82 6.63 -20.76
CA GLY A 121 25.18 5.84 -21.82
C GLY A 121 23.66 5.83 -21.77
N LEU A 122 23.05 5.69 -20.58
CA LEU A 122 21.59 5.81 -20.45
C LEU A 122 21.13 7.23 -20.71
N THR A 123 21.90 8.23 -20.27
CA THR A 123 21.58 9.64 -20.54
C THR A 123 21.60 9.93 -22.04
N ALA A 124 22.56 9.38 -22.79
CA ALA A 124 22.59 9.50 -24.25
C ALA A 124 21.37 8.84 -24.91
N LYS A 125 20.93 7.67 -24.43
CA LYS A 125 19.70 7.01 -24.91
C LYS A 125 18.46 7.88 -24.68
N ILE A 126 18.37 8.57 -23.55
CA ILE A 126 17.25 9.48 -23.24
C ILE A 126 17.27 10.71 -24.17
N LEU A 127 18.45 11.24 -24.50
CA LEU A 127 18.59 12.41 -25.38
C LEU A 127 18.21 12.13 -26.84
N ASP A 128 18.23 10.86 -27.26
CA ASP A 128 17.86 10.44 -28.62
C ASP A 128 16.35 10.25 -28.82
N VAL A 129 15.55 10.42 -27.77
CA VAL A 129 14.08 10.38 -27.83
C VAL A 129 13.54 11.48 -28.75
N LYS A 130 12.75 11.09 -29.75
CA LYS A 130 12.20 12.00 -30.77
C LYS A 130 10.68 11.92 -30.90
N THR A 131 10.11 10.75 -30.69
CA THR A 131 8.70 10.46 -30.93
C THR A 131 8.02 9.90 -29.69
N MET A 132 6.69 9.96 -29.63
CA MET A 132 5.93 9.41 -28.50
C MET A 132 6.13 7.88 -28.29
N PRO A 133 6.27 7.05 -29.35
CA PRO A 133 6.71 5.66 -29.18
C PRO A 133 8.05 5.51 -28.44
N ASP A 134 9.03 6.37 -28.72
CA ASP A 134 10.32 6.36 -28.00
C ASP A 134 10.12 6.71 -26.51
N VAL A 135 9.22 7.65 -26.22
CA VAL A 135 8.84 8.02 -24.85
C VAL A 135 8.22 6.82 -24.12
N TYR A 136 7.24 6.15 -24.74
CA TYR A 136 6.62 4.96 -24.14
C TYR A 136 7.63 3.83 -23.93
N GLY A 137 8.53 3.60 -24.90
CA GLY A 137 9.60 2.61 -24.77
C GLY A 137 10.54 2.92 -23.60
N ALA A 138 10.98 4.17 -23.47
CA ALA A 138 11.83 4.59 -22.37
C ALA A 138 11.12 4.49 -21.00
N PHE A 139 9.83 4.85 -20.92
CA PHE A 139 9.03 4.67 -19.72
C PHE A 139 8.87 3.19 -19.37
N SER A 140 8.58 2.34 -20.36
CA SER A 140 8.46 0.89 -20.16
C SER A 140 9.77 0.27 -19.66
N ASP A 141 10.91 0.67 -20.22
CA ASP A 141 12.23 0.21 -19.78
C ASP A 141 12.48 0.54 -18.29
N PHE A 142 12.25 1.79 -17.87
CA PHE A 142 12.51 2.22 -16.49
C PHE A 142 11.48 1.70 -15.49
N THR A 143 10.20 1.59 -15.89
CA THR A 143 9.16 0.97 -15.06
C THR A 143 9.41 -0.52 -14.89
N GLY A 144 9.88 -1.23 -15.92
CA GLY A 144 10.33 -2.62 -15.81
C GLY A 144 11.46 -2.78 -14.79
N LEU A 145 12.48 -1.91 -14.85
CA LEU A 145 13.57 -1.93 -13.87
C LEU A 145 13.10 -1.64 -12.43
N LEU A 146 12.11 -0.75 -12.27
CA LEU A 146 11.44 -0.52 -10.98
C LEU A 146 10.68 -1.76 -10.52
N CYS A 147 9.90 -2.38 -11.40
CA CYS A 147 9.14 -3.60 -11.12
C CYS A 147 10.06 -4.75 -10.68
N ASP A 148 11.23 -4.93 -11.30
CA ASP A 148 12.19 -5.96 -10.89
C ASP A 148 12.73 -5.70 -9.47
N LYS A 149 13.05 -4.44 -9.16
CA LYS A 149 13.50 -4.05 -7.82
C LYS A 149 12.38 -4.18 -6.78
N ILE A 150 11.17 -3.77 -7.12
CA ILE A 150 9.99 -3.90 -6.26
C ILE A 150 9.68 -5.38 -6.06
N GLY A 151 9.75 -6.22 -7.10
CA GLY A 151 9.55 -7.65 -7.03
C GLY A 151 10.53 -8.32 -6.07
N PHE A 152 11.81 -7.95 -6.12
CA PHE A 152 12.79 -8.43 -5.14
C PHE A 152 12.45 -8.01 -3.70
N VAL A 153 12.02 -6.76 -3.50
CA VAL A 153 11.59 -6.24 -2.19
C VAL A 153 10.30 -6.93 -1.71
N LEU A 154 9.33 -7.14 -2.60
CA LEU A 154 8.06 -7.82 -2.32
C LEU A 154 8.24 -9.32 -2.10
N VAL A 155 9.29 -9.96 -2.64
CA VAL A 155 9.62 -11.37 -2.35
C VAL A 155 10.38 -11.50 -1.02
N THR A 156 11.07 -10.44 -0.56
CA THR A 156 11.74 -10.41 0.75
C THR A 156 10.85 -9.90 1.88
N LEU A 157 9.78 -9.16 1.58
CA LEU A 157 8.71 -8.81 2.53
C LEU A 157 8.04 -10.03 3.18
N PRO A 158 7.60 -11.08 2.46
CA PRO A 158 7.01 -12.27 3.08
C PRO A 158 8.03 -13.05 3.90
N TYR A 159 9.33 -12.98 3.58
CA TYR A 159 10.37 -13.59 4.43
C TYR A 159 10.49 -12.87 5.79
N THR A 160 10.42 -11.54 5.80
CA THR A 160 10.47 -10.74 7.03
C THR A 160 9.13 -10.73 7.80
N MET A 161 8.00 -10.76 7.10
CA MET A 161 6.66 -10.93 7.67
C MET A 161 6.44 -12.37 8.19
N SER A 162 7.03 -13.38 7.56
CA SER A 162 7.04 -14.78 8.05
C SER A 162 7.72 -14.88 9.42
N GLN A 163 8.81 -14.14 9.63
CA GLN A 163 9.55 -14.13 10.90
C GLN A 163 8.79 -13.44 12.05
N MET A 164 7.86 -12.52 11.77
CA MET A 164 7.08 -11.80 12.80
C MET A 164 5.61 -12.25 12.92
N GLY A 165 5.04 -12.96 11.94
CA GLY A 165 3.58 -13.15 11.82
C GLY A 165 3.07 -14.56 11.54
N PHE A 166 3.92 -15.55 11.21
CA PHE A 166 3.42 -16.89 10.84
C PHE A 166 2.83 -17.65 12.03
N ALA A 167 3.46 -17.55 13.21
CA ALA A 167 2.98 -18.19 14.43
C ALA A 167 1.67 -17.58 14.92
N TRP A 168 1.56 -16.24 14.88
CA TRP A 168 0.36 -15.53 15.30
C TRP A 168 -0.80 -15.73 14.32
N GLY A 169 -0.54 -15.71 13.00
CA GLY A 169 -1.55 -15.99 11.99
C GLY A 169 -2.06 -17.45 12.04
N SER A 170 -1.17 -18.40 12.29
CA SER A 170 -1.54 -19.81 12.49
C SER A 170 -2.39 -20.00 13.75
N ALA A 171 -1.98 -19.39 14.87
CA ALA A 171 -2.73 -19.42 16.12
C ALA A 171 -4.12 -18.77 15.99
N ALA A 172 -4.20 -17.61 15.33
CA ALA A 172 -5.45 -16.90 15.09
C ALA A 172 -6.41 -17.71 14.18
N SER A 173 -5.88 -18.43 13.19
CA SER A 173 -6.68 -19.27 12.28
C SER A 173 -7.31 -20.46 13.01
N VAL A 174 -6.55 -21.13 13.89
CA VAL A 174 -7.07 -22.24 14.71
C VAL A 174 -8.13 -21.73 15.69
N LEU A 175 -7.85 -20.60 16.36
CA LEU A 175 -8.79 -19.99 17.30
C LEU A 175 -10.09 -19.58 16.61
N TYR A 176 -10.02 -19.04 15.38
CA TYR A 176 -11.18 -18.73 14.55
C TYR A 176 -11.98 -19.98 14.16
N GLY A 177 -11.31 -21.07 13.77
CA GLY A 177 -11.98 -22.33 13.45
C GLY A 177 -12.79 -22.89 14.64
N LEU A 178 -12.24 -22.79 15.85
CA LEU A 178 -12.93 -23.20 17.08
C LEU A 178 -14.12 -22.30 17.42
N ILE A 179 -13.95 -20.99 17.30
CA ILE A 179 -14.99 -19.97 17.52
C ILE A 179 -16.13 -20.11 16.50
N GLY A 180 -15.80 -20.31 15.22
CA GLY A 180 -16.78 -20.55 14.15
C GLY A 180 -17.56 -21.84 14.36
N SER A 181 -16.86 -22.93 14.69
CA SER A 181 -17.48 -24.23 15.01
C SER A 181 -18.44 -24.12 16.21
N TRP A 182 -18.03 -23.41 17.26
CA TRP A 182 -18.87 -23.12 18.43
C TRP A 182 -20.12 -22.30 18.07
N CYS A 183 -20.00 -21.32 17.18
CA CYS A 183 -21.16 -20.55 16.70
C CYS A 183 -22.15 -21.37 15.91
N VAL A 184 -21.67 -22.22 15.01
CA VAL A 184 -22.56 -23.13 14.25
C VAL A 184 -23.25 -24.09 15.20
N TYR A 185 -22.54 -24.63 16.20
CA TYR A 185 -23.13 -25.47 17.24
C TYR A 185 -24.24 -24.75 18.01
N LEU A 186 -24.01 -23.51 18.46
CA LEU A 186 -25.03 -22.71 19.15
C LEU A 186 -26.23 -22.41 18.25
N LEU A 187 -26.02 -22.10 16.97
CA LEU A 187 -27.11 -21.85 16.01
C LEU A 187 -27.96 -23.10 15.80
N VAL A 188 -27.34 -24.26 15.61
CA VAL A 188 -28.04 -25.54 15.44
C VAL A 188 -28.79 -25.91 16.71
N TRP A 189 -28.17 -25.76 17.88
CA TRP A 189 -28.80 -26.02 19.16
C TRP A 189 -30.04 -25.13 19.38
N LEU A 190 -29.92 -23.82 19.12
CA LEU A 190 -31.02 -22.87 19.25
C LEU A 190 -32.17 -23.18 18.28
N TYR A 191 -31.84 -23.62 17.06
CA TYR A 191 -32.82 -24.07 16.08
C TYR A 191 -33.58 -25.34 16.54
N LEU A 192 -32.86 -26.33 17.07
CA LEU A 192 -33.46 -27.58 17.57
C LEU A 192 -34.37 -27.32 18.77
N GLU A 193 -33.93 -26.46 19.70
CA GLU A 193 -34.73 -26.07 20.87
C GLU A 193 -36.01 -25.33 20.45
N PHE A 194 -35.92 -24.41 19.50
CA PHE A 194 -37.09 -23.74 18.93
C PHE A 194 -38.06 -24.73 18.29
N LYS A 195 -37.55 -25.66 17.47
CA LYS A 195 -38.38 -26.68 16.82
C LYS A 195 -39.12 -27.55 17.84
N SER A 196 -38.40 -28.02 18.87
CA SER A 196 -38.97 -28.80 19.97
C SER A 196 -40.15 -28.08 20.65
N ARG A 197 -40.00 -26.77 20.92
CA ARG A 197 -41.08 -25.99 21.56
C ARG A 197 -42.28 -25.74 20.66
N VAL A 198 -42.07 -25.57 19.35
CA VAL A 198 -43.21 -25.40 18.42
C VAL A 198 -43.96 -26.71 18.21
N ASP A 199 -43.26 -27.84 18.15
CA ASP A 199 -43.88 -29.16 18.01
C ASP A 199 -44.70 -29.52 19.28
N LEU A 200 -44.21 -29.14 20.47
CA LEU A 200 -44.96 -29.26 21.73
C LEU A 200 -46.22 -28.38 21.79
N GLN A 201 -46.24 -27.23 21.10
CA GLN A 201 -47.40 -26.33 21.05
C GLN A 201 -48.44 -26.71 19.99
N GLY A 202 -48.18 -27.74 19.17
CA GLY A 202 -49.15 -28.28 18.21
C GLY A 202 -49.60 -27.32 17.10
N LYS A 203 -48.87 -26.22 16.85
CA LYS A 203 -49.20 -25.27 15.78
C LYS A 203 -48.84 -25.85 14.40
N VAL A 204 -49.85 -26.16 13.59
CA VAL A 204 -49.67 -26.57 12.18
C VAL A 204 -49.24 -25.35 11.35
N ARG A 205 -48.05 -25.42 10.76
CA ARG A 205 -47.46 -24.34 9.93
C ARG A 205 -47.87 -24.51 8.46
N PRO A 206 -48.11 -23.42 7.71
CA PRO A 206 -48.39 -23.50 6.28
C PRO A 206 -47.17 -24.01 5.49
N GLU A 207 -47.39 -24.85 4.48
CA GLU A 207 -46.35 -25.64 3.77
C GLU A 207 -45.21 -24.83 3.13
N ASN A 208 -45.35 -23.50 2.97
CA ASN A 208 -44.37 -22.64 2.30
C ASN A 208 -43.76 -21.54 3.21
N TYR A 209 -43.85 -21.66 4.53
CA TYR A 209 -43.24 -20.68 5.43
C TYR A 209 -41.77 -21.00 5.73
N ILE A 210 -40.86 -20.22 5.15
CA ILE A 210 -39.42 -20.30 5.43
C ILE A 210 -39.14 -19.54 6.73
N VAL A 211 -38.81 -20.27 7.79
CA VAL A 211 -38.49 -19.69 9.11
C VAL A 211 -37.23 -18.84 9.00
N GLN A 212 -37.35 -17.53 9.24
CA GLN A 212 -36.23 -16.60 9.15
C GLN A 212 -35.43 -16.57 10.46
N TYR A 213 -34.09 -16.63 10.37
CA TYR A 213 -33.19 -16.72 11.52
C TYR A 213 -33.39 -15.63 12.58
N HIS A 214 -33.74 -14.40 12.16
CA HIS A 214 -33.96 -13.29 13.09
C HIS A 214 -35.23 -13.44 13.95
N GLU A 215 -36.21 -14.22 13.47
CA GLU A 215 -37.46 -14.51 14.17
C GLU A 215 -37.22 -15.55 15.27
N VAL A 216 -36.46 -16.61 14.95
CA VAL A 216 -36.04 -17.67 15.90
C VAL A 216 -35.19 -17.09 17.05
N ILE A 217 -34.23 -16.22 16.73
CA ILE A 217 -33.40 -15.52 17.72
C ILE A 217 -34.22 -14.49 18.51
N GLY A 218 -35.28 -13.97 17.92
CA GLY A 218 -36.16 -12.98 18.54
C GLY A 218 -37.11 -13.56 19.58
N GLU A 219 -37.72 -14.71 19.30
CA GLU A 219 -38.71 -15.33 20.16
C GLU A 219 -38.10 -16.09 21.34
N LEU A 220 -36.92 -16.70 21.19
CA LEU A 220 -36.35 -17.56 22.24
C LEU A 220 -35.40 -16.84 23.20
N THR A 221 -34.59 -15.88 22.71
CA THR A 221 -33.40 -15.38 23.43
C THR A 221 -33.60 -14.00 24.09
N GLY A 222 -34.76 -13.37 23.91
CA GLY A 222 -35.09 -12.04 24.44
C GLY A 222 -34.22 -10.89 23.87
N ARG A 223 -34.45 -9.66 24.35
CA ARG A 223 -33.70 -8.46 23.90
C ARG A 223 -32.18 -8.54 24.14
N GLY A 224 -31.75 -9.27 25.18
CA GLY A 224 -30.34 -9.43 25.55
C GLY A 224 -29.59 -10.37 24.61
N GLY A 225 -30.14 -11.55 24.33
CA GLY A 225 -29.52 -12.53 23.45
C GLY A 225 -29.32 -12.01 22.02
N ARG A 226 -30.28 -11.23 21.51
CA ARG A 226 -30.17 -10.58 20.20
C ARG A 226 -28.95 -9.65 20.10
N LYS A 227 -28.66 -8.86 21.13
CA LYS A 227 -27.50 -7.95 21.14
C LYS A 227 -26.18 -8.72 21.15
N ILE A 228 -26.11 -9.83 21.90
CA ILE A 228 -24.91 -10.67 21.99
C ILE A 228 -24.62 -11.34 20.64
N THR A 229 -25.65 -11.86 19.96
CA THR A 229 -25.49 -12.50 18.65
C THR A 229 -25.03 -11.50 17.57
N TYR A 230 -25.61 -10.29 17.53
CA TYR A 230 -25.16 -9.27 16.58
C TYR A 230 -23.75 -8.77 16.88
N PHE A 231 -23.39 -8.59 18.15
CA PHE A 231 -22.03 -8.23 18.54
C PHE A 231 -21.02 -9.26 18.04
N TYR A 232 -21.35 -10.54 18.17
CA TYR A 232 -20.48 -11.63 17.71
C TYR A 232 -20.32 -11.67 16.19
N ILE A 233 -21.41 -11.48 15.43
CA ILE A 233 -21.38 -11.43 13.97
C ILE A 233 -20.55 -10.24 13.46
N ILE A 234 -20.68 -9.08 14.11
CA ILE A 234 -19.89 -7.89 13.75
C ILE A 234 -18.40 -8.13 14.07
N LEU A 235 -18.09 -8.77 15.20
CA LEU A 235 -16.72 -9.10 15.58
C LEU A 235 -16.07 -10.09 14.59
N THR A 236 -16.80 -11.11 14.14
CA THR A 236 -16.27 -12.07 13.16
C THR A 236 -16.05 -11.44 11.78
N LEU A 237 -16.95 -10.54 11.33
CA LEU A 237 -16.79 -9.83 10.07
C LEU A 237 -15.60 -8.86 10.08
N PHE A 238 -15.41 -8.11 11.17
CA PHE A 238 -14.30 -7.17 11.30
C PHE A 238 -12.93 -7.87 11.28
N MET A 239 -12.83 -9.02 11.95
CA MET A 239 -11.58 -9.80 11.99
C MET A 239 -11.29 -10.54 10.68
N ALA A 240 -12.32 -10.98 9.94
CA ALA A 240 -12.15 -11.52 8.60
C ALA A 240 -11.55 -10.49 7.63
N SER A 241 -11.95 -9.22 7.73
CA SER A 241 -11.35 -8.14 6.96
C SER A 241 -9.86 -7.95 7.28
N ILE A 242 -9.46 -8.08 8.55
CA ILE A 242 -8.04 -7.99 8.95
C ILE A 242 -7.21 -9.13 8.38
N ILE A 243 -7.73 -10.37 8.38
CA ILE A 243 -7.03 -11.53 7.81
C ILE A 243 -6.83 -11.35 6.29
N CYS A 244 -7.83 -10.84 5.57
CA CYS A 244 -7.70 -10.55 4.13
C CYS A 244 -6.64 -9.49 3.85
N VAL A 245 -6.52 -8.47 4.71
CA VAL A 245 -5.48 -7.43 4.58
C VAL A 245 -4.09 -7.98 4.86
N VAL A 246 -3.93 -8.92 5.80
CA VAL A 246 -2.64 -9.55 6.11
C VAL A 246 -2.22 -10.57 5.04
N ALA A 247 -3.19 -11.17 4.34
CA ALA A 247 -2.96 -12.15 3.28
C ALA A 247 -2.73 -11.54 1.88
N SER A 248 -2.93 -10.23 1.71
CA SER A 248 -2.71 -9.49 0.45
C SER A 248 -1.36 -8.77 0.47
#